data_AF-A0A2S9KI36-F1
#
_entry.id   AF-A0A2S9KI36-F1
#
_cell.length_a   1.000
_cell.length_b   1.000
_cell.length_c   1.000
_cell.angle_alpha   90.00
_cell.angle_beta   90.00
_cell.angle_gamma   90.00
#
_symmetry.space_group_name_H-M   'P 1'
#
loop_
_entity.id
_entity.type
_entity.pdbx_description
1 polymer ?
#
loop_
_entity_poly.entity_id
_entity_poly.type
_entity_poly.pdbx_seq_one_letter_code
_entity_poly.pdbx_strand_id
1 'polypeptide(L)'
;MSQPMAAIDQLPAHEQEAIAVYFDGDAEFYRVFLASAVQQFPADLREGDAAVQAGDVQALRRAAHTLKGVLLTLGHADLSAFAKTVELAAQQAPWDEAVAGWRELSARLIAAFSLV
;
A
#
# COMPACT_ATOMS: atom_id res chain seq x y z
N MET A 1 23.00 -22.56 -13.61
CA MET A 1 21.91 -21.58 -13.38
C MET A 1 22.25 -20.85 -12.09
N SER A 2 22.87 -19.67 -12.18
CA SER A 2 23.48 -18.99 -11.01
C SER A 2 23.10 -17.50 -10.93
N GLN A 3 21.96 -17.11 -11.51
CA GLN A 3 21.58 -15.70 -11.69
C GLN A 3 20.40 -15.13 -10.86
N PRO A 4 19.76 -15.79 -9.86
CA PRO A 4 18.72 -15.11 -9.08
C PRO A 4 19.25 -14.20 -7.95
N MET A 5 20.33 -14.58 -7.25
CA MET A 5 20.77 -13.87 -6.03
C MET A 5 21.32 -12.46 -6.31
N ALA A 6 22.16 -12.31 -7.35
CA ALA A 6 22.80 -11.05 -7.69
C ALA A 6 21.81 -9.95 -8.13
N ALA A 7 20.60 -10.33 -8.57
CA ALA A 7 19.54 -9.40 -8.94
C ALA A 7 18.74 -8.90 -7.74
N ILE A 8 18.67 -9.66 -6.64
CA ILE A 8 18.00 -9.26 -5.39
C ILE A 8 18.86 -8.24 -4.63
N ASP A 9 20.17 -8.46 -4.56
CA ASP A 9 21.11 -7.59 -3.84
C ASP A 9 21.14 -6.14 -4.35
N GLN A 10 20.62 -5.89 -5.56
CA GLN A 10 20.51 -4.58 -6.20
C GLN A 10 19.19 -3.86 -5.91
N LEU A 11 18.19 -4.55 -5.35
CA LEU A 11 16.91 -3.95 -4.98
C LEU A 11 17.05 -3.12 -3.70
N PRO A 12 16.16 -2.16 -3.44
CA PRO A 12 16.09 -1.50 -2.15
C PRO A 12 15.94 -2.51 -1.01
N ALA A 13 16.56 -2.24 0.15
CA ALA A 13 16.60 -3.16 1.29
C ALA A 13 15.20 -3.63 1.75
N HIS A 14 14.20 -2.75 1.68
CA HIS A 14 12.83 -3.09 2.06
C HIS A 14 12.18 -4.09 1.10
N GLU A 15 12.52 -4.06 -0.19
CA GLU A 15 12.04 -5.04 -1.16
C GLU A 15 12.75 -6.38 -0.98
N GLN A 16 14.06 -6.38 -0.68
CA GLN A 16 14.80 -7.60 -0.37
C GLN A 16 14.20 -8.33 0.84
N GLU A 17 13.89 -7.59 1.90
CA GLU A 17 13.24 -8.14 3.10
C GLU A 17 11.84 -8.68 2.76
N ALA A 18 11.03 -7.93 2.00
CA ALA A 18 9.72 -8.39 1.55
C ALA A 18 9.79 -9.68 0.73
N ILE A 19 10.75 -9.79 -0.20
CA ILE A 19 10.98 -10.99 -1.00
C ILE A 19 11.30 -12.19 -0.11
N ALA A 20 12.17 -12.01 0.89
CA ALA A 20 12.53 -13.08 1.82
C ALA A 20 11.35 -13.50 2.71
N VAL A 21 10.55 -12.54 3.20
CA VAL A 21 9.49 -12.79 4.18
C VAL A 21 8.17 -13.28 3.55
N TYR A 22 7.77 -12.70 2.41
CA TYR A 22 6.45 -12.93 1.81
C TYR A 22 6.47 -13.73 0.51
N PHE A 23 7.62 -13.85 -0.16
CA PHE A 23 7.75 -14.47 -1.48
C PHE A 23 8.70 -15.68 -1.49
N ASP A 24 9.15 -16.16 -0.31
CA ASP A 24 10.07 -17.32 -0.18
C ASP A 24 11.35 -17.18 -1.02
N GLY A 25 11.84 -15.93 -1.19
CA GLY A 25 13.01 -15.63 -2.02
C GLY A 25 12.72 -15.45 -3.52
N ASP A 26 11.47 -15.59 -3.97
CA ASP A 26 11.08 -15.46 -5.37
C ASP A 26 10.92 -14.00 -5.81
N ALA A 27 12.01 -13.43 -6.30
CA ALA A 27 12.04 -12.07 -6.81
C ALA A 27 11.25 -11.86 -8.12
N GLU A 28 11.02 -12.91 -8.91
CA GLU A 28 10.20 -12.82 -10.11
C GLU A 28 8.73 -12.70 -9.73
N PHE A 29 8.28 -13.52 -8.78
CA PHE A 29 6.93 -13.43 -8.26
C PHE A 29 6.67 -12.09 -7.56
N TYR A 30 7.64 -11.58 -6.79
CA TYR A 30 7.57 -10.22 -6.22
C TYR A 30 7.35 -9.15 -7.29
N ARG A 31 8.11 -9.17 -8.40
CA ARG A 31 7.97 -8.18 -9.48
C ARG A 31 6.60 -8.24 -10.15
N VAL A 32 6.06 -9.44 -10.37
CA VAL A 32 4.71 -9.62 -10.92
C VAL A 32 3.65 -9.08 -9.95
N PHE A 33 3.80 -9.35 -8.66
CA PHE A 33 2.90 -8.84 -7.62
C PHE A 33 2.97 -7.31 -7.51
N LEU A 34 4.17 -6.73 -7.49
CA LEU A 34 4.38 -5.28 -7.48
C LEU A 34 3.74 -4.61 -8.70
N ALA A 35 3.96 -5.14 -9.91
CA ALA A 35 3.35 -4.60 -11.12
C ALA A 35 1.81 -4.62 -11.05
N SER A 36 1.24 -5.71 -10.54
CA SER A 36 -0.21 -5.86 -10.36
C SER A 36 -0.76 -4.88 -9.31
N ALA A 37 -0.06 -4.71 -8.19
CA ALA A 37 -0.42 -3.76 -7.14
C ALA A 37 -0.40 -2.32 -7.64
N VAL A 38 0.66 -1.91 -8.35
CA VAL A 38 0.78 -0.56 -8.93
C VAL A 38 -0.34 -0.27 -9.93
N GLN A 39 -0.75 -1.27 -10.73
CA GLN A 39 -1.90 -1.14 -11.63
C GLN A 39 -3.23 -0.98 -10.88
N GLN A 40 -3.35 -1.53 -9.67
CA GLN A 40 -4.58 -1.48 -8.88
C GLN A 40 -4.69 -0.22 -8.01
N PHE A 41 -3.58 0.36 -7.56
CA PHE A 41 -3.61 1.54 -6.67
C PHE A 41 -4.50 2.69 -7.16
N PRO A 42 -4.53 3.07 -8.45
CA PRO A 42 -5.46 4.11 -8.92
C PRO A 42 -6.94 3.76 -8.71
N ALA A 43 -7.30 2.48 -8.73
CA ALA A 43 -8.66 2.03 -8.40
C ALA A 43 -8.92 2.11 -6.90
N ASP A 44 -8.01 1.61 -6.07
CA ASP A 44 -8.11 1.68 -4.60
C ASP A 44 -8.24 3.14 -4.12
N LEU A 45 -7.48 4.06 -4.72
CA LEU A 45 -7.56 5.49 -4.43
C LEU A 45 -8.91 6.08 -4.81
N ARG A 46 -9.45 5.74 -5.99
CA ARG A 46 -10.79 6.19 -6.40
C ARG A 46 -11.89 5.66 -5.48
N GLU A 47 -11.77 4.43 -5.00
CA GLU A 47 -12.73 3.84 -4.07
C GLU A 47 -12.73 4.56 -2.72
N GLY A 48 -11.55 4.87 -2.17
CA GLY A 48 -11.47 5.63 -0.92
C GLY A 48 -11.91 7.10 -1.09
N ASP A 49 -11.62 7.73 -2.23
CA ASP A 49 -12.13 9.07 -2.54
C ASP A 49 -13.67 9.08 -2.60
N ALA A 50 -14.27 8.08 -3.27
CA ALA A 50 -15.72 7.92 -3.32
C ALA A 50 -16.32 7.71 -1.92
N ALA A 51 -15.66 6.91 -1.07
CA ALA A 51 -16.07 6.72 0.31
C ALA A 51 -16.03 8.02 1.12
N VAL A 52 -14.99 8.83 0.93
CA VAL A 52 -14.87 10.17 1.54
C VAL A 52 -16.02 11.07 1.13
N GLN A 53 -16.33 11.13 -0.18
CA GLN A 53 -17.42 11.97 -0.69
C GLN A 53 -18.80 11.52 -0.18
N ALA A 54 -19.01 10.20 -0.03
CA ALA A 54 -20.26 9.63 0.44
C ALA A 54 -20.42 9.65 1.97
N GLY A 55 -19.37 9.95 2.74
CA GLY A 55 -19.36 9.75 4.19
C GLY A 55 -19.42 8.28 4.60
N ASP A 56 -18.99 7.36 3.73
CA ASP A 56 -19.03 5.92 3.97
C ASP A 56 -17.81 5.47 4.76
N VAL A 57 -17.97 5.47 6.08
CA VAL A 57 -16.97 5.01 7.04
C VAL A 57 -16.50 3.58 6.75
N GLN A 58 -17.41 2.68 6.40
CA GLN A 58 -17.06 1.27 6.22
C GLN A 58 -16.25 1.08 4.94
N ALA A 59 -16.61 1.78 3.86
CA ALA A 59 -15.85 1.75 2.61
C ALA A 59 -14.47 2.35 2.78
N LEU A 60 -14.33 3.51 3.44
CA LEU A 60 -13.01 4.13 3.66
C LEU A 60 -12.10 3.21 4.48
N ARG A 61 -12.65 2.60 5.55
CA ARG A 61 -11.90 1.63 6.35
C ARG A 61 -11.44 0.44 5.51
N ARG A 62 -12.29 -0.11 4.64
CA ARG A 62 -11.91 -1.22 3.75
C ARG A 62 -10.80 -0.82 2.79
N ALA A 63 -10.88 0.35 2.16
CA ALA A 63 -9.85 0.86 1.26
C ALA A 63 -8.49 0.97 1.99
N ALA A 64 -8.47 1.60 3.17
CA ALA A 64 -7.28 1.73 4.00
C ALA A 64 -6.72 0.36 4.45
N HIS A 65 -7.61 -0.59 4.80
CA HIS A 65 -7.22 -1.95 5.18
C HIS A 65 -6.54 -2.72 4.03
N THR A 66 -7.11 -2.64 2.82
CA THR A 66 -6.53 -3.25 1.62
C THR A 66 -5.14 -2.68 1.35
N LEU A 67 -5.01 -1.35 1.32
CA LEU A 67 -3.73 -0.67 1.11
C LEU A 67 -2.70 -1.06 2.17
N LYS A 68 -3.08 -1.08 3.45
CA LYS A 68 -2.19 -1.53 4.54
C LYS A 68 -1.59 -2.91 4.26
N GLY A 69 -2.42 -3.87 3.83
CA GLY A 69 -1.97 -5.24 3.56
C GLY A 69 -0.98 -5.30 2.41
N VAL A 70 -1.35 -4.75 1.25
CA VAL A 70 -0.49 -4.78 0.06
C VAL A 70 0.81 -4.00 0.26
N LEU A 71 0.77 -2.84 0.92
CA LEU A 71 1.97 -2.04 1.23
C LEU A 71 2.93 -2.79 2.16
N LEU A 72 2.40 -3.53 3.14
CA LEU A 72 3.21 -4.38 4.01
C LEU A 72 3.89 -5.48 3.20
N THR A 73 3.13 -6.19 2.37
CA THR A 73 3.64 -7.28 1.52
C THR A 73 4.70 -6.78 0.54
N LEU A 74 4.62 -5.52 0.08
CA LEU A 74 5.62 -4.89 -0.80
C LEU A 74 6.88 -4.38 -0.07
N GLY A 75 6.89 -4.38 1.26
CA GLY A 75 8.02 -3.88 2.07
C GLY A 75 7.88 -2.42 2.53
N HIS A 76 6.79 -1.73 2.18
CA HIS A 76 6.56 -0.33 2.59
C HIS A 76 5.93 -0.25 3.99
N ALA A 77 6.68 -0.66 5.01
CA ALA A 77 6.22 -0.72 6.40
C ALA A 77 5.66 0.63 6.91
N ASP A 78 6.31 1.74 6.58
CA ASP A 78 5.86 3.08 6.99
C ASP A 78 4.52 3.48 6.34
N LEU A 79 4.34 3.19 5.05
CA LEU A 79 3.07 3.45 4.36
C LEU A 79 1.97 2.52 4.88
N SER A 80 2.30 1.25 5.16
CA SER A 80 1.36 0.31 5.77
C SER A 80 0.91 0.78 7.17
N ALA A 81 1.85 1.22 8.00
CA ALA A 81 1.55 1.77 9.32
C ALA A 81 0.66 3.02 9.21
N PHE A 82 0.92 3.89 8.24
CA PHE A 82 0.08 5.06 8.01
C PHE A 82 -1.34 4.67 7.55
N ALA A 83 -1.47 3.71 6.62
CA ALA A 83 -2.76 3.18 6.20
C ALA A 83 -3.55 2.55 7.36
N LYS A 84 -2.87 1.87 8.30
CA LYS A 84 -3.48 1.38 9.54
C LYS A 84 -4.02 2.52 10.41
N THR A 85 -3.31 3.65 10.50
CA THR A 85 -3.82 4.83 11.22
C THR A 85 -5.10 5.37 10.57
N VAL A 86 -5.17 5.43 9.24
CA VAL A 86 -6.40 5.84 8.51
C VAL A 86 -7.54 4.84 8.75
N GLU A 87 -7.24 3.53 8.71
CA GLU A 87 -8.20 2.46 9.01
C GLU A 87 -8.82 2.64 10.41
N LEU A 88 -8.00 2.93 11.42
CA LEU A 88 -8.45 3.17 12.79
C LEU A 88 -9.21 4.48 12.92
N ALA A 89 -8.73 5.56 12.31
CA ALA A 89 -9.36 6.87 12.35
C ALA A 89 -10.78 6.82 11.76
N ALA A 90 -10.99 6.10 10.65
CA ALA A 90 -12.32 5.91 10.07
C ALA A 90 -13.32 5.32 11.09
N GLN A 91 -12.87 4.48 12.03
CA GLN A 91 -13.75 3.85 13.02
C GLN A 91 -13.88 4.63 14.33
N GLN A 92 -12.83 5.32 14.77
CA GLN A 92 -12.67 5.74 16.17
C GLN A 92 -12.49 7.25 16.34
N ALA A 93 -12.15 7.96 15.26
CA ALA A 93 -11.88 9.39 15.30
C ALA A 93 -13.03 10.19 14.66
N PRO A 94 -13.09 11.51 14.90
CA PRO A 94 -13.92 12.41 14.11
C PRO A 94 -13.68 12.20 12.61
N TRP A 95 -14.75 12.22 11.82
CA TRP A 95 -14.68 11.92 10.38
C TRP A 95 -13.67 12.81 9.64
N ASP A 96 -13.56 14.08 10.00
CA ASP A 96 -12.61 15.02 9.38
C ASP A 96 -11.15 14.57 9.55
N GLU A 97 -10.79 13.89 10.64
CA GLU A 97 -9.46 13.33 10.85
C GLU A 97 -9.22 12.13 9.94
N ALA A 98 -10.22 11.27 9.74
CA ALA A 98 -10.14 10.15 8.80
C ALA A 98 -9.98 10.65 7.35
N VAL A 99 -10.71 11.71 6.98
CA VAL A 99 -10.61 12.36 5.66
C VAL A 99 -9.23 13.01 5.46
N ALA A 100 -8.70 13.71 6.47
CA ALA A 100 -7.36 14.29 6.41
C ALA A 100 -6.28 13.20 6.27
N GLY A 101 -6.40 12.12 7.06
CA GLY A 101 -5.52 10.97 6.98
C GLY A 101 -5.57 10.28 5.62
N TRP A 102 -6.76 10.09 5.05
CA TRP A 102 -6.92 9.53 3.71
C TRP A 102 -6.21 10.38 2.64
N ARG A 103 -6.42 11.70 2.64
CA ARG A 103 -5.77 12.61 1.68
C ARG A 103 -4.25 12.54 1.74
N GLU A 104 -3.69 12.49 2.94
CA GLU A 104 -2.25 12.35 3.15
C GLU A 104 -1.75 10.98 2.68
N LEU A 105 -2.49 9.89 2.95
CA LEU A 105 -2.14 8.56 2.47
C LEU A 105 -2.11 8.52 0.94
N SER A 106 -3.15 9.06 0.29
CA SER A 106 -3.24 9.15 -1.17
C SER A 106 -2.05 9.92 -1.76
N ALA A 107 -1.69 11.07 -1.19
CA ALA A 107 -0.55 11.86 -1.64
C ALA A 107 0.78 11.09 -1.52
N ARG A 108 0.98 10.36 -0.42
CA ARG A 108 2.18 9.53 -0.22
C ARG A 108 2.26 8.38 -1.21
N LEU A 109 1.14 7.70 -1.50
CA LEU A 109 1.11 6.62 -2.50
C LEU A 109 1.42 7.15 -3.90
N ILE A 110 0.80 8.27 -4.28
CA ILE A 110 1.06 8.93 -5.56
C ILE A 110 2.56 9.25 -5.70
N ALA A 111 3.18 9.83 -4.67
CA ALA A 111 4.59 10.14 -4.69
C ALA A 111 5.49 8.90 -4.72
N ALA A 112 5.18 7.87 -3.91
CA ALA A 112 6.00 6.66 -3.78
C ALA A 112 5.98 5.81 -5.06
N PHE A 113 4.85 5.74 -5.75
CA PHE A 113 4.67 4.88 -6.93
C PHE A 113 4.56 5.66 -8.24
N SER A 114 4.74 6.98 -8.22
CA SER A 114 4.61 7.86 -9.40
C SER A 114 3.30 7.65 -10.16
N LEU A 115 2.19 7.56 -9.41
CA LEU A 115 0.85 7.39 -9.97
C LEU A 115 0.42 8.70 -10.64
N VAL A 116 -0.10 8.64 -11.88
CA VAL A 116 -0.51 9.81 -12.68
C VAL A 116 -2.03 9.89 -12.78
#